data_AF-B3NNU4-F1
#
_entry.id   AF-B3NNU4-F1
#
_cell.length_a   1.000
_cell.length_b   1.000
_cell.length_c   1.000
_cell.angle_alpha   90.00
_cell.angle_beta   90.00
_cell.angle_gamma   90.00
#
_symmetry.space_group_name_H-M   'P 1'
#
loop_
_entity.id
_entity.type
_entity.pdbx_description
1 polymer ?
#
loop_
_entity_poly.entity_id
_entity_poly.type
_entity_poly.pdbx_seq_one_letter_code
_entity_poly.pdbx_strand_id
1 'polypeptide(L)'
;MGLCKSRLARWPGISFQIILGGASRNPGKAEKFSKEIGKIQNYRRMALREQKRGVGKRTKPDEWDAVRTARYLRDLQENEVQTMHYLGMAYFGLSRRPNLQLKVPMSTQNYEHGAGERGGFALQLVFTCPANYPLQVPQVQIVEKRNISESLEQALRKEIVLILEEHLGLQMIVPVVNRLQIMLNTAAKRQPS
;
A
#
# COMPACT_ATOMS: atom_id res chain seq x y z
N MET A 1 19.26 -33.72 23.78
CA MET A 1 18.39 -33.63 22.58
C MET A 1 16.96 -33.61 23.06
N GLY A 2 16.32 -32.44 22.93
CA GLY A 2 15.03 -32.14 23.55
C GLY A 2 13.86 -32.54 22.66
N LEU A 3 12.89 -33.23 23.27
CA LEU A 3 11.59 -33.50 22.68
C LEU A 3 10.59 -32.47 23.17
N CYS A 4 10.03 -31.77 22.19
CA CYS A 4 8.90 -30.86 22.28
C CYS A 4 7.60 -31.69 22.45
N LYS A 5 6.78 -31.38 23.45
CA LYS A 5 5.34 -31.72 23.45
C LYS A 5 4.53 -30.61 24.13
N SER A 6 3.60 -30.08 23.36
CA SER A 6 2.60 -29.07 23.72
C SER A 6 1.52 -29.66 24.64
N ARG A 7 0.98 -28.85 25.56
CA ARG A 7 -0.47 -28.88 25.85
C ARG A 7 -0.96 -27.59 26.51
N LEU A 8 -2.03 -27.06 25.93
CA LEU A 8 -2.90 -26.02 26.46
C LEU A 8 -3.44 -26.40 27.85
N ALA A 9 -3.61 -25.40 28.72
CA ALA A 9 -4.76 -25.32 29.61
C ALA A 9 -5.12 -23.85 29.85
N ARG A 10 -6.42 -23.58 29.77
CA ARG A 10 -7.05 -22.26 29.82
C ARG A 10 -7.93 -22.20 31.08
N TRP A 11 -7.61 -21.29 32.01
CA TRP A 11 -8.50 -20.52 32.92
C TRP A 11 -9.21 -21.33 34.04
N PRO A 12 -9.84 -20.73 35.10
CA PRO A 12 -10.02 -19.32 35.51
C PRO A 12 -9.76 -19.03 37.02
N GLY A 13 -9.77 -17.76 37.41
CA GLY A 13 -10.29 -17.30 38.72
C GLY A 13 -9.47 -17.58 39.99
N ILE A 14 -8.67 -16.61 40.43
CA ILE A 14 -8.26 -16.47 41.84
C ILE A 14 -8.27 -15.00 42.23
N SER A 15 -9.17 -14.67 43.17
CA SER A 15 -9.18 -13.45 43.96
C SER A 15 -8.00 -13.45 44.94
N PHE A 16 -7.29 -12.34 45.09
CA PHE A 16 -6.45 -12.10 46.27
C PHE A 16 -6.62 -10.66 46.79
N GLN A 17 -7.46 -10.58 47.82
CA GLN A 17 -7.17 -10.04 49.15
C GLN A 17 -6.30 -8.78 49.25
N ILE A 18 -6.96 -7.68 49.62
CA ILE A 18 -6.34 -6.46 50.13
C ILE A 18 -5.62 -6.79 51.44
N ILE A 19 -4.29 -6.63 51.45
CA ILE A 19 -3.51 -6.52 52.68
C ILE A 19 -3.22 -5.04 52.91
N LEU A 20 -3.87 -4.48 53.94
CA LEU A 20 -3.47 -3.23 54.57
C LEU A 20 -2.16 -3.48 55.32
N GLY A 21 -1.07 -2.86 54.87
CA GLY A 21 0.24 -3.00 55.48
C GLY A 21 1.08 -1.74 55.35
N GLY A 22 1.16 -0.99 56.46
CA GLY A 22 2.38 -0.32 56.89
C GLY A 22 2.88 0.88 56.08
N ALA A 23 2.60 2.07 56.60
CA ALA A 23 3.28 3.30 56.23
C ALA A 23 4.80 3.19 56.51
N SER A 24 5.60 2.99 55.47
CA SER A 24 7.06 3.17 55.51
C SER A 24 7.42 4.43 54.71
N ARG A 25 7.75 5.51 55.43
CA ARG A 25 8.23 6.79 54.87
C ARG A 25 9.62 6.59 54.29
N ASN A 26 9.69 6.45 52.98
CA ASN A 26 10.94 6.42 52.24
C ASN A 26 11.03 7.71 51.38
N PRO A 27 11.89 8.70 51.74
CA PRO A 27 11.85 10.05 51.16
C PRO A 27 12.23 10.10 49.66
N GLY A 28 12.89 9.07 49.12
CA GLY A 28 13.27 9.00 47.71
C GLY A 28 12.15 8.67 46.71
N LYS A 29 10.99 8.18 47.17
CA LYS A 29 9.84 7.88 46.26
C LYS A 29 8.94 9.08 46.01
N ALA A 30 8.84 10.02 46.94
CA ALA A 30 8.00 11.21 46.81
C ALA A 30 8.51 12.19 45.74
N GLU A 31 9.83 12.33 45.59
CA GLU A 31 10.43 13.17 44.54
C GLU A 31 10.22 12.63 43.12
N LYS A 32 10.28 11.29 42.94
CA LYS A 32 10.01 10.67 41.64
C LYS A 32 8.55 10.84 41.22
N PHE A 33 7.61 10.67 42.16
CA PHE A 33 6.19 10.87 41.89
C PHE A 33 5.84 12.34 41.59
N SER A 34 6.45 13.29 42.30
CA SER A 34 6.26 14.72 42.04
C SER A 34 6.79 15.15 40.66
N LYS A 35 7.96 14.64 40.26
CA LYS A 35 8.52 14.87 38.91
C LYS A 35 7.65 14.26 37.80
N GLU A 36 6.98 13.15 38.07
CA GLU A 36 6.11 12.46 37.12
C GLU A 36 4.74 13.15 36.98
N ILE A 37 4.16 13.66 38.07
CA ILE A 37 2.95 14.50 38.04
C ILE A 37 3.21 15.83 37.30
N GLY A 38 4.38 16.44 37.49
CA GLY A 38 4.79 17.64 36.76
C GLY A 38 4.86 17.43 35.25
N LYS A 39 5.32 16.24 34.80
CA LYS A 39 5.33 15.87 33.38
C LYS A 39 3.90 15.70 32.83
N ILE A 40 3.02 15.02 33.56
CA ILE A 40 1.62 14.80 33.14
C ILE A 40 0.86 16.13 33.01
N GLN A 41 1.05 17.05 33.95
CA GLN A 41 0.44 18.39 33.87
C GLN A 41 0.97 19.20 32.68
N ASN A 42 2.26 19.05 32.34
CA ASN A 42 2.85 19.74 31.20
C ASN A 42 2.33 19.20 29.86
N TYR A 43 2.17 17.88 29.72
CA TYR A 43 1.54 17.28 28.54
C TYR A 43 0.10 17.75 28.36
N ARG A 44 -0.68 17.86 29.45
CA ARG A 44 -2.06 18.38 29.40
C ARG A 44 -2.10 19.86 28.98
N ARG A 45 -1.11 20.65 29.40
CA ARG A 45 -0.98 22.09 29.07
C ARG A 45 -0.50 22.31 27.63
N MET A 46 0.33 21.41 27.10
CA MET A 46 0.77 21.39 25.70
C MET A 46 -0.38 20.97 24.76
N ALA A 47 -1.13 19.91 25.09
CA ALA A 47 -2.30 19.48 24.33
C ALA A 47 -3.41 20.55 24.26
N LEU A 48 -3.65 21.28 25.36
CA LEU A 48 -4.59 22.42 25.36
C LEU A 48 -4.09 23.64 24.56
N ARG A 49 -2.76 23.83 24.44
CA ARG A 49 -2.18 24.89 23.61
C ARG A 49 -2.22 24.55 22.12
N GLU A 50 -2.09 23.27 21.76
CA GLU A 50 -2.34 22.81 20.38
C GLU A 50 -3.81 22.96 20.00
N GLN A 51 -4.75 22.68 20.92
CA GLN A 51 -6.18 22.94 20.69
C GLN A 51 -6.52 24.42 20.46
N LYS A 52 -5.78 25.36 21.06
CA LYS A 52 -6.01 26.81 20.93
C LYS A 52 -5.27 27.49 19.78
N ARG A 53 -4.31 26.83 19.12
CA ARG A 53 -3.51 27.43 18.04
C ARG A 53 -4.02 27.17 16.62
N GLY A 54 -5.21 26.60 16.47
CA GLY A 54 -5.71 26.25 15.13
C GLY A 54 -7.22 26.14 15.01
N VAL A 55 -8.02 26.93 15.73
CA VAL A 55 -9.42 27.13 15.34
C VAL A 55 -9.46 28.19 14.24
N GLY A 56 -8.88 27.85 13.09
CA GLY A 56 -9.27 28.49 11.83
C GLY A 56 -10.76 28.25 11.68
N LYS A 57 -11.52 29.32 11.38
CA LYS A 57 -12.95 29.27 11.07
C LYS A 57 -13.23 28.01 10.26
N ARG A 58 -14.06 27.09 10.78
CA ARG A 58 -14.57 25.95 10.00
C ARG A 58 -15.22 26.54 8.75
N THR A 59 -14.51 26.50 7.62
CA THR A 59 -15.11 26.69 6.32
C THR A 59 -16.23 25.65 6.19
N LYS A 60 -17.30 26.04 5.49
CA LYS A 60 -18.54 25.27 5.41
C LYS A 60 -18.22 23.80 5.06
N PRO A 61 -18.92 22.82 5.62
CA PRO A 61 -18.62 21.39 5.43
C PRO A 61 -18.62 20.92 3.96
N ASP A 62 -19.18 21.71 3.04
CA ASP A 62 -19.46 21.35 1.66
C ASP A 62 -18.46 21.89 0.63
N GLU A 63 -17.48 22.70 1.05
CA GLU A 63 -16.50 23.28 0.12
C GLU A 63 -15.21 22.46 0.16
N TRP A 64 -15.18 21.36 -0.60
CA TRP A 64 -13.91 20.71 -0.95
C TRP A 64 -13.13 21.68 -1.84
N ASP A 65 -12.23 22.46 -1.24
CA ASP A 65 -11.36 23.36 -1.99
C ASP A 65 -10.60 22.57 -3.07
N ALA A 66 -10.58 23.06 -4.31
CA ALA A 66 -9.90 22.41 -5.43
C ALA A 66 -8.43 22.06 -5.11
N VAL A 67 -7.77 22.89 -4.30
CA VAL A 67 -6.40 22.66 -3.79
C VAL A 67 -6.31 21.42 -2.90
N ARG A 68 -7.32 21.21 -2.04
CA ARG A 68 -7.40 20.01 -1.19
C ARG A 68 -7.66 18.78 -2.06
N THR A 69 -8.57 18.87 -3.04
CA THR A 69 -8.87 17.78 -3.99
C THR A 69 -7.62 17.34 -4.75
N ALA A 70 -6.89 18.31 -5.31
CA ALA A 70 -5.65 18.06 -6.03
C ALA A 70 -4.51 17.54 -5.13
N ARG A 71 -4.56 17.76 -3.81
CA ARG A 71 -3.62 17.13 -2.87
C ARG A 71 -4.02 15.68 -2.61
N TYR A 72 -5.29 15.45 -2.31
CA TYR A 72 -5.81 14.11 -2.03
C TYR A 72 -5.58 13.13 -3.20
N LEU A 73 -5.90 13.53 -4.43
CA LEU A 73 -5.72 12.68 -5.61
C LEU A 73 -4.24 12.38 -5.88
N ARG A 74 -3.35 13.34 -5.59
CA ARG A 74 -1.90 13.12 -5.66
C ARG A 74 -1.44 12.13 -4.60
N ASP A 75 -1.94 12.25 -3.37
CA ASP A 75 -1.60 11.32 -2.29
C ASP A 75 -2.06 9.89 -2.66
N LEU A 76 -3.21 9.73 -3.30
CA LEU A 76 -3.68 8.43 -3.81
C LEU A 76 -2.76 7.85 -4.89
N GLN A 77 -2.28 8.67 -5.83
CA GLN A 77 -1.31 8.27 -6.85
C GLN A 77 0.03 7.86 -6.22
N GLU A 78 0.53 8.65 -5.27
CA GLU A 78 1.78 8.36 -4.56
C GLU A 78 1.66 7.08 -3.71
N ASN A 79 0.52 6.87 -3.06
CA ASN A 79 0.24 5.65 -2.31
C ASN A 79 0.32 4.41 -3.20
N GLU A 80 -0.09 4.49 -4.47
CA GLU A 80 -0.03 3.33 -5.35
C GLU A 80 1.39 3.00 -5.78
N VAL A 81 2.18 4.04 -6.11
CA VAL A 81 3.62 3.88 -6.38
C VAL A 81 4.33 3.25 -5.18
N GLN A 82 3.94 3.68 -3.97
CA GLN A 82 4.48 3.14 -2.74
C GLN A 82 4.06 1.68 -2.52
N THR A 83 2.80 1.33 -2.79
CA THR A 83 2.31 -0.06 -2.77
C THR A 83 3.11 -0.93 -3.75
N MET A 84 3.36 -0.45 -4.98
CA MET A 84 4.19 -1.17 -5.95
C MET A 84 5.61 -1.42 -5.42
N HIS A 85 6.20 -0.40 -4.79
CA HIS A 85 7.53 -0.51 -4.19
C HIS A 85 7.56 -1.56 -3.07
N TYR A 86 6.56 -1.56 -2.17
CA TYR A 86 6.47 -2.53 -1.08
C TYR A 86 6.26 -3.97 -1.56
N LEU A 87 5.51 -4.15 -2.64
CA LEU A 87 5.29 -5.47 -3.25
C LEU A 87 6.48 -5.94 -4.09
N GLY A 88 7.55 -5.15 -4.19
CA GLY A 88 8.73 -5.50 -4.99
C GLY A 88 8.44 -5.54 -6.50
N MET A 89 7.39 -4.84 -6.97
CA MET A 89 7.10 -4.75 -8.39
C MET A 89 8.13 -3.84 -9.07
N ALA A 90 8.72 -4.33 -10.16
CA ALA A 90 9.62 -3.53 -10.98
C ALA A 90 8.81 -2.43 -11.70
N TYR A 91 9.24 -1.18 -11.57
CA TYR A 91 8.66 -0.06 -12.31
C TYR A 91 9.72 1.02 -12.59
N PHE A 92 9.49 1.79 -13.64
CA PHE A 92 10.24 2.99 -13.97
C PHE A 92 9.27 4.17 -14.01
N GLY A 93 9.57 5.24 -13.26
CA GLY A 93 8.83 6.49 -13.37
C GLY A 93 9.28 7.25 -14.62
N LEU A 94 8.43 7.33 -15.64
CA LEU A 94 8.69 8.11 -16.86
C LEU A 94 8.44 9.60 -16.62
N SER A 95 7.36 9.91 -15.91
CA SER A 95 7.06 11.25 -15.43
C SER A 95 6.31 11.19 -14.12
N ARG A 96 6.52 12.18 -13.26
CA ARG A 96 5.78 12.34 -12.00
C ARG A 96 4.89 13.57 -11.99
N ARG A 97 5.10 14.54 -12.89
CA ARG A 97 4.36 15.81 -12.95
C ARG A 97 4.28 16.32 -14.39
N PRO A 98 3.14 16.86 -14.87
CA PRO A 98 1.86 17.03 -14.16
C PRO A 98 1.06 15.73 -14.00
N ASN A 99 1.33 14.72 -14.82
CA ASN A 99 0.65 13.42 -14.82
C ASN A 99 1.64 12.32 -14.46
N LEU A 100 1.22 11.41 -13.58
CA LEU A 100 2.02 10.23 -13.25
C LEU A 100 2.05 9.29 -14.47
N GLN A 101 3.26 8.98 -14.93
CA GLN A 101 3.49 8.02 -15.99
C GLN A 101 4.49 6.96 -15.54
N LEU A 102 4.06 5.70 -15.59
CA LEU A 102 4.82 4.55 -15.12
C LEU A 102 5.03 3.56 -16.25
N LYS A 103 6.23 2.97 -16.30
CA LYS A 103 6.57 1.85 -17.17
C LYS A 103 6.85 0.63 -16.32
N VAL A 104 6.10 -0.45 -16.54
CA VAL A 104 6.17 -1.69 -15.75
C VAL A 104 6.64 -2.81 -16.67
N PRO A 105 7.89 -3.27 -16.56
CA PRO A 105 8.36 -4.44 -17.27
C PRO A 105 7.74 -5.71 -16.67
N MET A 106 7.34 -6.63 -17.54
CA MET A 106 6.79 -7.92 -17.17
C MET A 106 7.45 -9.01 -18.00
N SER A 107 7.79 -10.11 -17.35
CA SER A 107 8.29 -11.31 -18.01
C SER A 107 7.81 -12.55 -17.29
N THR A 108 7.70 -13.66 -18.02
CA THR A 108 7.46 -14.96 -17.40
C THR A 108 8.75 -15.48 -16.75
N GLN A 109 8.63 -16.35 -15.75
CA GLN A 109 9.76 -16.90 -15.00
C GLN A 109 10.81 -17.61 -15.87
N ASN A 110 10.39 -18.19 -17.00
CA ASN A 110 11.27 -18.93 -17.92
C ASN A 110 11.81 -18.05 -19.06
N TYR A 111 11.83 -16.73 -18.88
CA TYR A 111 12.33 -15.83 -19.92
C TYR A 111 13.86 -15.73 -19.86
N GLU A 112 14.54 -16.41 -20.79
CA GLU A 112 15.96 -16.21 -21.07
C GLU A 112 16.15 -15.39 -22.36
N HIS A 113 17.01 -14.38 -22.29
CA HIS A 113 17.32 -13.53 -23.43
C HIS A 113 18.17 -14.32 -24.44
N GLY A 114 17.54 -14.83 -25.50
CA GLY A 114 18.23 -15.61 -26.54
C GLY A 114 17.69 -17.03 -26.78
N ALA A 115 16.67 -17.48 -26.04
CA ALA A 115 16.12 -18.84 -26.16
C ALA A 115 15.19 -19.07 -27.39
N GLY A 116 15.12 -18.12 -28.33
CA GLY A 116 14.26 -18.22 -29.53
C GLY A 116 12.75 -18.21 -29.24
N GLU A 117 11.96 -18.74 -30.17
CA GLU A 117 10.48 -18.81 -30.11
C GLU A 117 9.94 -19.76 -29.01
N ARG A 118 10.81 -20.58 -28.41
CA ARG A 118 10.48 -21.44 -27.24
C ARG A 118 10.71 -20.74 -25.91
N GLY A 119 11.23 -19.51 -25.92
CA GLY A 119 11.46 -18.71 -24.72
C GLY A 119 10.16 -18.11 -24.18
N GLY A 120 10.13 -17.84 -22.87
CA GLY A 120 8.99 -17.21 -22.20
C GLY A 120 8.52 -15.88 -22.80
N PHE A 121 7.45 -15.30 -22.25
CA PHE A 121 6.92 -14.02 -22.71
C PHE A 121 7.59 -12.85 -22.01
N ALA A 122 7.76 -11.74 -22.74
CA ALA A 122 8.12 -10.46 -22.16
C ALA A 122 7.34 -9.32 -22.81
N LEU A 123 6.90 -8.36 -22.01
CA LEU A 123 6.28 -7.12 -22.45
C LEU A 123 6.53 -6.01 -21.45
N GLN A 124 6.15 -4.80 -21.81
CA GLN A 124 6.09 -3.68 -20.88
C GLN A 124 4.73 -3.01 -20.97
N LEU A 125 4.24 -2.57 -19.81
CA LEU A 125 3.05 -1.75 -19.71
C LEU A 125 3.45 -0.30 -19.47
N VAL A 126 2.86 0.62 -20.22
CA VAL A 126 2.96 2.06 -19.97
C VAL A 126 1.62 2.55 -19.46
N PHE A 127 1.59 3.00 -18.22
CA PHE A 127 0.45 3.62 -17.57
C PHE A 127 0.61 5.13 -17.66
N THR A 128 -0.39 5.82 -18.20
CA THR A 128 -0.47 7.28 -18.19
C THR A 128 -1.70 7.68 -17.38
N CYS A 129 -1.48 8.15 -16.15
CA CYS A 129 -2.54 8.48 -15.23
C CYS A 129 -3.02 9.92 -15.45
N PRO A 130 -4.33 10.16 -15.60
CA PRO A 130 -4.88 11.50 -15.63
C PRO A 130 -4.71 12.18 -14.26
N ALA A 131 -4.79 13.51 -14.22
CA ALA A 131 -4.75 14.29 -12.98
C ALA A 131 -5.83 13.84 -11.97
N ASN A 132 -6.95 13.32 -12.47
CA ASN A 132 -8.08 12.87 -11.66
C ASN A 132 -7.98 11.39 -11.22
N TYR A 133 -6.90 10.69 -11.55
CA TYR A 133 -6.70 9.31 -11.10
C TYR A 133 -6.69 9.23 -9.56
N PRO A 134 -7.39 8.25 -8.94
CA PRO A 134 -8.05 7.08 -9.54
C PRO A 134 -9.53 7.23 -9.92
N LEU A 135 -10.11 8.44 -9.84
CA LEU A 135 -11.51 8.68 -10.23
C LEU A 135 -11.73 8.57 -11.75
N GLN A 136 -10.65 8.59 -12.51
CA GLN A 136 -10.63 8.39 -13.95
C GLN A 136 -9.63 7.29 -14.28
N VAL A 137 -10.00 6.43 -15.23
CA VAL A 137 -9.14 5.33 -15.69
C VAL A 137 -7.84 5.84 -16.30
N PRO A 138 -6.70 5.19 -16.03
CA PRO A 138 -5.43 5.48 -16.69
C PRO A 138 -5.45 4.95 -18.12
N GLN A 139 -4.72 5.63 -19.01
CA GLN A 139 -4.44 5.06 -20.33
C GLN A 139 -3.34 4.01 -20.19
N VAL A 140 -3.59 2.79 -20.70
CA VAL A 140 -2.64 1.67 -20.64
C VAL A 140 -2.22 1.26 -22.04
N GLN A 141 -0.92 1.15 -22.27
CA GLN A 141 -0.35 0.69 -23.54
C GLN A 141 0.57 -0.51 -23.31
N ILE A 142 0.45 -1.53 -24.14
CA ILE A 142 1.37 -2.68 -24.17
C ILE A 142 2.45 -2.39 -25.21
N VAL A 143 3.69 -2.30 -24.77
CA VAL A 143 4.87 -1.97 -25.60
C VAL A 143 5.96 -3.03 -25.46
N GLU A 144 6.97 -2.99 -26.33
CA GLU A 144 8.15 -3.89 -26.33
C GLU A 144 7.79 -5.38 -26.16
N LYS A 145 6.81 -5.83 -26.96
CA LYS A 145 6.27 -7.20 -26.94
C LYS A 145 7.28 -8.21 -27.51
N ARG A 146 7.51 -9.31 -26.82
CA ARG A 146 8.38 -10.42 -27.25
C ARG A 146 7.67 -11.76 -27.05
N ASN A 147 7.64 -12.58 -28.10
CA ASN A 147 6.97 -13.88 -28.15
C ASN A 147 5.46 -13.83 -27.85
N ILE A 148 4.80 -12.68 -28.00
CA ILE A 148 3.36 -12.54 -27.72
C ILE A 148 2.57 -12.62 -29.03
N SER A 149 1.63 -13.56 -29.09
CA SER A 149 0.67 -13.65 -30.20
C SER A 149 -0.39 -12.56 -30.13
N GLU A 150 -0.96 -12.19 -31.27
CA GLU A 150 -2.05 -11.21 -31.37
C GLU A 150 -3.27 -11.63 -30.51
N SER A 151 -3.58 -12.93 -30.47
CA SER A 151 -4.66 -13.47 -29.66
C SER A 151 -4.43 -13.29 -28.15
N LEU A 152 -3.18 -13.48 -27.69
CA LEU A 152 -2.81 -13.27 -26.30
C LEU A 152 -2.83 -11.77 -25.96
N GLU A 153 -2.30 -10.93 -26.84
CA GLU A 153 -2.37 -9.48 -26.67
C GLU A 153 -3.82 -8.98 -26.56
N GLN A 154 -4.70 -9.45 -27.44
CA GLN A 154 -6.11 -9.06 -27.39
C GLN A 154 -6.78 -9.52 -26.11
N ALA A 155 -6.44 -10.72 -25.61
CA ALA A 155 -6.92 -11.21 -24.31
C ALA A 155 -6.41 -10.35 -23.15
N LEU A 156 -5.12 -9.98 -23.14
CA LEU A 156 -4.53 -9.09 -22.13
C LEU A 156 -5.21 -7.71 -22.15
N ARG A 157 -5.47 -7.14 -23.34
CA ARG A 157 -6.17 -5.85 -23.49
C ARG A 157 -7.59 -5.89 -22.95
N LYS A 158 -8.34 -6.95 -23.23
CA LYS A 158 -9.68 -7.16 -22.67
C LYS A 158 -9.65 -7.22 -21.15
N GLU A 159 -8.70 -7.97 -20.60
CA GLU A 159 -8.55 -8.09 -19.15
C GLU A 159 -8.18 -6.76 -18.49
N ILE A 160 -7.30 -5.96 -19.12
CA ILE A 160 -6.96 -4.61 -18.64
C ILE A 160 -8.25 -3.79 -18.50
N VAL A 161 -9.07 -3.72 -19.55
CA VAL A 161 -10.31 -2.92 -19.53
C VAL A 161 -11.23 -3.36 -18.39
N LEU A 162 -11.44 -4.67 -18.22
CA LEU A 162 -12.27 -5.21 -17.15
C LEU A 162 -11.76 -4.79 -15.77
N ILE A 163 -10.46 -4.94 -15.49
CA ILE A 163 -9.90 -4.58 -14.18
C ILE A 163 -10.01 -3.08 -13.92
N LEU A 164 -9.75 -2.25 -14.93
CA LEU A 164 -9.84 -0.79 -14.79
C LEU A 164 -11.28 -0.35 -14.47
N GLU A 165 -12.28 -1.01 -15.05
CA GLU A 165 -13.69 -0.75 -14.76
C GLU A 165 -14.08 -1.22 -13.34
N GLU A 166 -13.67 -2.43 -12.97
CA GLU A 166 -13.95 -3.02 -11.63
C GLU A 166 -13.31 -2.23 -10.48
N HIS A 167 -12.15 -1.63 -10.73
CA HIS A 167 -11.37 -0.92 -9.71
C HIS A 167 -11.45 0.60 -9.87
N LEU A 168 -12.44 1.13 -10.60
CA LEU A 168 -12.64 2.57 -10.74
C LEU A 168 -12.85 3.24 -9.38
N GLY A 169 -12.10 4.30 -9.12
CA GLY A 169 -12.08 4.99 -7.82
C GLY A 169 -11.10 4.39 -6.81
N LEU A 170 -10.42 3.28 -7.14
CA LEU A 170 -9.40 2.62 -6.32
C LEU A 170 -8.05 2.53 -7.08
N GLN A 171 -7.03 2.00 -6.42
CA GLN A 171 -5.73 1.71 -7.04
C GLN A 171 -5.88 0.61 -8.11
N MET A 172 -5.67 0.95 -9.39
CA MET A 172 -5.90 0.10 -10.57
C MET A 172 -4.63 -0.52 -11.15
N ILE A 173 -3.46 0.09 -11.00
CA ILE A 173 -2.20 -0.37 -11.61
C ILE A 173 -1.78 -1.71 -11.00
N VAL A 174 -1.80 -1.80 -9.67
CA VAL A 174 -1.43 -3.02 -8.93
C VAL A 174 -2.27 -4.24 -9.35
N PRO A 175 -3.62 -4.20 -9.35
CA PRO A 175 -4.42 -5.35 -9.77
C PRO A 175 -4.22 -5.68 -11.26
N VAL A 176 -4.06 -4.68 -12.14
CA VAL A 176 -3.75 -4.93 -13.57
C VAL A 176 -2.46 -5.73 -13.70
N VAL A 177 -1.35 -5.24 -13.12
CA VAL A 177 -0.04 -5.88 -13.25
C VAL A 177 -0.09 -7.32 -12.72
N ASN A 178 -0.67 -7.54 -11.55
CA ASN A 178 -0.77 -8.86 -10.95
C ASN A 178 -1.58 -9.84 -11.81
N ARG A 179 -2.73 -9.40 -12.33
CA ARG A 179 -3.59 -10.27 -13.13
C ARG A 179 -2.94 -10.63 -14.47
N LEU A 180 -2.34 -9.66 -15.16
CA LEU A 180 -1.66 -9.94 -16.41
C LEU A 180 -0.43 -10.83 -16.20
N GLN A 181 0.30 -10.68 -15.09
CA GLN A 181 1.40 -11.58 -14.75
C GLN A 181 0.93 -13.03 -14.59
N ILE A 182 -0.23 -13.25 -13.96
CA ILE A 182 -0.85 -14.58 -13.85
C ILE A 182 -1.21 -15.13 -15.23
N MET A 183 -1.81 -14.31 -16.09
CA MET A 183 -2.17 -14.71 -17.46
C MET A 183 -0.95 -15.09 -18.29
N LEU A 184 0.11 -14.29 -18.27
CA LEU A 184 1.36 -14.59 -18.98
C LEU A 184 1.98 -15.91 -18.50
N ASN A 185 2.09 -16.10 -17.18
CA ASN A 185 2.63 -17.33 -16.61
C ASN A 185 1.76 -18.56 -16.95
N THR A 186 0.44 -18.38 -17.02
CA THR A 186 -0.51 -19.44 -17.38
C THR A 186 -0.41 -19.80 -18.86
N ALA A 187 -0.28 -18.79 -19.73
CA ALA A 187 -0.06 -18.99 -21.15
C ALA A 187 1.28 -19.71 -21.41
N ALA A 188 2.34 -19.38 -20.66
CA ALA A 188 3.65 -19.98 -20.85
C ALA A 188 3.65 -21.47 -20.48
N LYS A 189 2.93 -21.85 -19.41
CA LYS A 189 2.74 -23.26 -19.02
C LYS A 189 1.97 -24.09 -20.05
N ARG A 190 1.21 -23.45 -20.94
CA ARG A 190 0.40 -24.12 -21.98
C ARG A 190 1.17 -24.32 -23.29
N GLN A 191 2.33 -23.69 -23.45
CA GLN A 191 3.16 -23.94 -24.62
C GLN A 191 3.84 -25.31 -24.49
N PRO A 192 3.79 -26.16 -25.53
CA PRO A 192 4.49 -27.44 -25.52
C PRO A 192 6.00 -27.21 -25.49
N SER A 193 6.69 -27.93 -24.60
CA SER A 193 8.16 -27.96 -24.47
C SER A 193 8.86 -28.53 -25.70
#